data_AF-A0A8S3JRQ9-F1
#
_entry.id   AF-A0A8S3JRQ9-F1
#
_cell.length_a   1.000
_cell.length_b   1.000
_cell.length_c   1.000
_cell.angle_alpha   90.00
_cell.angle_beta   90.00
_cell.angle_gamma   90.00
#
_symmetry.space_group_name_H-M   'P 1'
#
loop_
_entity.id
_entity.type
_entity.pdbx_description
1 polymer ?
#
loop_
_entity_poly.entity_id
_entity_poly.type
_entity_poly.pdbx_seq_one_letter_code
_entity_poly.pdbx_strand_id
1 'polypeptide(L)'
;MITTSNEYCSYCQHSSFVPLRSTWARAVFNKMESDRCLKNIDRNKWYRLSRYDLLRNEYQQCFEQLYEDEETTVFIKESENRSDNVPLQIIHSLLTSLLTLFITRTS
;
A
#
# COMPACT_ATOMS: atom_id res chain seq x y z
N MET A 1 -29.92 -12.53 6.09
CA MET A 1 -29.35 -11.36 5.38
C MET A 1 -27.93 -11.17 5.85
N ILE A 2 -26.96 -11.55 5.02
CA ILE A 2 -25.54 -11.51 5.36
C ILE A 2 -25.03 -10.11 4.99
N THR A 3 -24.96 -9.22 5.96
CA THR A 3 -24.21 -7.96 5.81
C THR A 3 -22.75 -8.27 6.02
N THR A 4 -22.03 -8.48 4.92
CA THR A 4 -20.57 -8.39 4.87
C THR A 4 -20.20 -6.94 5.16
N SER A 5 -20.00 -6.61 6.44
CA SER A 5 -19.33 -5.37 6.85
C SER A 5 -17.87 -5.51 6.45
N ASN A 6 -17.61 -5.27 5.17
CA ASN A 6 -16.32 -4.97 4.62
C ASN A 6 -15.84 -3.68 5.32
N GLU A 7 -15.10 -3.84 6.42
CA GLU A 7 -14.31 -2.78 7.03
C GLU A 7 -13.10 -2.49 6.12
N TYR A 8 -13.39 -2.00 4.90
CA TYR A 8 -12.38 -1.30 4.15
C TYR A 8 -11.95 -0.07 4.95
N CYS A 9 -10.65 0.22 4.94
CA CYS A 9 -10.13 1.45 5.50
C CYS A 9 -10.88 2.64 4.88
N SER A 10 -11.78 3.26 5.65
CA SER A 10 -12.65 4.35 5.21
C SER A 10 -11.86 5.58 4.73
N TYR A 11 -10.55 5.63 5.03
CA TYR A 11 -9.63 6.67 4.59
C TYR A 11 -9.13 6.50 3.15
N CYS A 12 -9.01 5.28 2.63
CA CYS A 12 -8.40 5.06 1.31
C CYS A 12 -9.40 5.20 0.14
N GLN A 13 -10.70 5.40 0.42
CA GLN A 13 -11.74 5.40 -0.60
C GLN A 13 -12.11 6.80 -1.12
N HIS A 14 -11.55 7.86 -0.54
CA HIS A 14 -11.80 9.22 -1.01
C HIS A 14 -10.75 9.65 -2.04
N SER A 15 -10.80 9.04 -3.23
CA SER A 15 -10.15 9.62 -4.42
C SER A 15 -10.91 10.91 -4.76
N SER A 16 -10.42 12.03 -4.24
CA SER A 16 -10.83 13.34 -4.73
C SER A 16 -10.45 13.40 -6.20
N PHE A 17 -11.45 13.49 -7.09
CA PHE A 17 -11.26 13.44 -8.53
C PHE A 17 -10.59 14.75 -8.99
N VAL A 18 -9.29 14.89 -8.77
CA VAL A 18 -8.50 16.01 -9.28
C VAL A 18 -8.35 15.78 -10.79
N PRO A 19 -8.84 16.69 -11.65
CA PRO A 19 -8.73 16.55 -13.09
C PRO A 19 -7.29 16.83 -13.56
N LEU A 20 -6.38 15.90 -13.27
CA LEU A 20 -5.04 15.88 -13.85
C LEU A 20 -5.13 15.35 -15.29
N ARG A 21 -4.61 16.14 -16.24
CA ARG A 21 -4.65 15.82 -17.68
C ARG A 21 -3.69 14.71 -18.08
N SER A 22 -2.59 14.52 -17.34
CA SER A 22 -1.62 13.45 -17.63
C SER A 22 -1.90 12.21 -16.77
N THR A 23 -1.86 11.04 -17.42
CA THR A 23 -2.02 9.72 -16.78
C THR A 23 -0.96 9.48 -15.71
N TRP A 24 0.28 9.93 -15.96
CA TRP A 24 1.36 9.82 -14.99
C TRP A 24 1.14 10.70 -13.76
N ALA A 25 0.71 11.95 -13.93
CA ALA A 25 0.46 12.82 -12.77
C ALA A 25 -0.74 12.33 -11.95
N ARG A 26 -1.75 11.71 -12.59
CA ARG A 26 -2.81 10.98 -11.88
C ARG A 26 -2.26 9.80 -11.08
N ALA A 27 -1.39 9.00 -11.68
CA ALA A 27 -0.80 7.84 -11.01
C ALA A 27 0.08 8.27 -9.81
N VAL A 28 0.89 9.32 -9.96
CA VAL A 28 1.71 9.89 -8.88
C VAL A 28 0.83 10.45 -7.77
N PHE A 29 -0.22 11.19 -8.09
CA PHE A 29 -1.14 11.74 -7.11
C PHE A 29 -1.88 10.64 -6.33
N ASN A 30 -2.39 9.62 -7.03
CA ASN A 30 -3.05 8.47 -6.39
C ASN A 30 -2.08 7.67 -5.52
N LYS A 31 -0.83 7.50 -5.96
CA LYS A 31 0.22 6.88 -5.14
C LYS A 31 0.47 7.69 -3.88
N MET A 32 0.64 9.01 -3.98
CA MET A 32 0.88 9.89 -2.83
C MET A 32 -0.24 9.82 -1.79
N GLU A 33 -1.50 9.81 -2.24
CA GLU A 33 -2.65 9.70 -1.33
C GLU A 33 -2.75 8.29 -0.72
N SER A 34 -2.42 7.25 -1.50
CA SER A 34 -2.34 5.87 -0.99
C SER A 34 -1.24 5.73 0.07
N ASP A 35 -0.07 6.30 -0.15
CA ASP A 35 1.06 6.28 0.79
C ASP A 35 0.71 7.04 2.07
N ARG A 36 -0.01 8.16 1.95
CA ARG A 36 -0.57 8.89 3.09
C ARG A 36 -1.62 8.08 3.85
N CYS A 37 -2.47 7.32 3.15
CA CYS A 37 -3.42 6.42 3.80
C CYS A 37 -2.66 5.34 4.59
N LEU A 38 -1.72 4.66 3.94
CA LEU A 38 -0.90 3.58 4.53
C LEU A 38 -0.15 4.02 5.79
N LYS A 39 0.36 5.26 5.83
CA LYS A 39 1.01 5.83 7.03
C LYS A 39 0.08 5.99 8.23
N ASN A 40 -1.23 6.18 8.00
CA ASN A 40 -2.22 6.42 9.06
C ASN A 40 -3.04 5.17 9.42
N ILE A 41 -2.77 4.01 8.79
CA ILE A 41 -3.48 2.77 9.10
C ILE A 41 -3.00 2.21 10.44
N ASP A 42 -3.95 1.96 11.33
CA ASP A 42 -3.72 1.23 12.58
C ASP A 42 -3.45 -0.26 12.27
N ARG A 43 -2.18 -0.66 12.34
CA ARG A 43 -1.70 -2.03 12.05
C ARG A 43 -2.24 -3.06 13.04
N ASN A 44 -2.63 -2.65 14.25
CA ASN A 44 -3.24 -3.55 15.24
C ASN A 44 -4.55 -4.16 14.75
N LYS A 45 -5.23 -3.50 13.79
CA LYS A 45 -6.46 -4.02 13.20
C LYS A 45 -6.23 -5.25 12.32
N TRP A 46 -5.02 -5.46 11.79
CA TRP A 46 -4.71 -6.62 10.94
C TRP A 46 -4.74 -7.94 11.71
N TYR A 47 -4.46 -7.89 13.01
CA TYR A 47 -4.40 -9.06 13.89
C TYR A 47 -5.62 -9.20 14.80
N ARG A 48 -6.55 -8.23 14.77
CA ARG A 48 -7.79 -8.29 15.53
C ARG A 48 -8.84 -9.09 14.79
N LEU A 49 -9.43 -10.05 15.48
CA LEU A 49 -10.67 -10.69 15.05
C LEU A 49 -11.83 -9.70 15.28
N SER A 50 -12.34 -9.10 14.20
CA SER A 50 -13.48 -8.19 14.25
C SER A 50 -14.77 -8.85 14.74
N ARG A 51 -14.87 -10.18 14.60
CA ARG A 51 -16.07 -10.98 14.91
C ARG A 51 -15.71 -12.19 15.79
N TYR A 52 -15.08 -11.92 16.93
CA TYR A 52 -14.71 -12.96 17.91
C TYR A 52 -15.93 -13.75 18.41
N ASP A 53 -17.07 -13.09 18.50
CA ASP A 53 -18.38 -13.62 18.88
C ASP A 53 -18.94 -14.69 17.93
N LEU A 54 -18.48 -14.73 16.68
CA LEU A 54 -18.88 -15.76 15.71
C LEU A 54 -18.04 -17.03 15.78
N LEU A 55 -16.94 -17.04 16.53
CA LEU A 55 -16.19 -18.26 16.76
C LEU A 55 -16.96 -19.19 17.68
N ARG A 56 -16.95 -20.49 17.34
CA ARG A 56 -17.50 -21.53 18.20
C ARG A 56 -16.75 -21.49 19.54
N ASN A 57 -17.48 -21.70 20.64
CA ASN A 57 -16.99 -21.55 22.02
C ASN A 57 -15.67 -22.32 22.28
N GLU A 58 -15.51 -23.49 21.64
CA GLU A 58 -14.30 -24.33 21.68
C GLU A 58 -13.05 -23.61 21.15
N TYR A 59 -13.18 -22.80 20.10
CA TYR A 59 -12.05 -22.08 19.49
C TYR A 59 -11.77 -20.75 20.18
N GLN A 60 -12.77 -20.15 20.84
CA GLN A 60 -12.57 -18.94 21.63
C GLN A 60 -11.60 -19.19 22.79
N GLN A 61 -11.72 -20.34 23.46
CA GLN A 61 -10.89 -20.71 24.60
C GLN A 61 -9.42 -20.99 24.24
N CYS A 62 -9.16 -21.38 22.99
CA CYS A 62 -7.80 -21.66 22.51
C CYS A 62 -7.21 -20.52 21.67
N PHE A 63 -7.94 -19.43 21.47
CA PHE A 63 -7.48 -18.33 20.64
C PHE A 63 -6.53 -17.42 21.41
N GLU A 64 -5.27 -17.42 21.03
CA GLU A 64 -4.30 -16.41 21.44
C GLU A 64 -4.19 -15.33 20.37
N GLN A 65 -4.36 -14.08 20.78
CA GLN A 65 -4.24 -12.95 19.88
C GLN A 65 -2.78 -12.72 19.51
N LEU A 66 -2.50 -12.73 18.22
CA LEU A 66 -1.19 -12.40 17.65
C LEU A 66 -1.01 -10.87 17.61
N TYR A 67 0.25 -10.44 17.67
CA TYR A 67 0.66 -9.05 17.58
C TYR A 67 1.71 -8.88 16.48
N GLU A 68 1.94 -7.63 16.05
CA GLU A 68 2.98 -7.34 15.05
C GLU A 68 4.36 -7.67 15.64
N ASP A 69 5.07 -8.59 14.98
CA ASP A 69 6.44 -8.93 15.36
C ASP A 69 7.41 -7.79 15.01
N GLU A 70 8.51 -7.72 15.74
CA GLU A 70 9.57 -6.72 15.51
C GLU A 70 10.14 -6.85 14.08
N GLU A 71 10.33 -8.08 13.59
CA GLU A 71 10.76 -8.35 12.22
C GLU A 71 9.78 -7.81 11.17
N THR A 72 8.47 -7.95 11.42
CA THR A 72 7.43 -7.45 10.53
C THR A 72 7.45 -5.91 10.49
N THR A 73 7.68 -5.27 11.63
CA THR A 73 7.81 -3.81 11.71
C THR A 73 8.98 -3.31 10.86
N VAL A 74 10.13 -3.98 10.96
CA VAL A 74 11.34 -3.67 10.18
C VAL A 74 11.10 -3.90 8.69
N PHE A 75 10.49 -5.02 8.33
CA PHE A 75 10.15 -5.34 6.94
C PHE A 75 9.24 -4.28 6.31
N ILE A 76 8.19 -3.85 7.01
CA ILE A 76 7.27 -2.82 6.51
C ILE A 76 8.01 -1.51 6.29
N LYS A 77 8.84 -1.08 7.24
CA LYS A 77 9.63 0.15 7.13
C LYS A 77 10.59 0.11 5.94
N GLU A 78 11.25 -1.03 5.73
CA GLU A 78 12.15 -1.23 4.60
C GLU A 78 11.38 -1.25 3.27
N SER A 79 10.19 -1.84 3.24
CA SER A 79 9.33 -1.85 2.04
C SER A 79 8.85 -0.44 1.65
N GLU A 80 8.53 0.40 2.64
CA GLU A 80 8.14 1.80 2.44
C GLU A 80 9.31 2.59 1.84
N ASN A 81 10.51 2.47 2.45
CA ASN A 81 11.72 3.09 1.96
C ASN A 81 12.09 2.65 0.52
N ARG A 82 11.86 1.38 0.17
CA ARG A 82 12.07 0.89 -1.20
C ARG A 82 11.03 1.43 -2.18
N SER A 83 9.76 1.49 -1.80
CA SER A 83 8.66 2.00 -2.65
C SER A 83 8.88 3.46 -3.08
N ASP A 84 9.48 4.28 -2.23
CA ASP A 84 9.81 5.68 -2.51
C ASP A 84 10.91 5.82 -3.58
N ASN A 85 11.77 4.82 -3.71
CA ASN A 85 12.88 4.82 -4.66
C ASN A 85 12.53 4.23 -6.05
N VAL A 86 11.44 3.45 -6.16
CA VAL A 86 10.99 2.84 -7.44
C VAL A 86 10.68 3.87 -8.53
N PRO A 87 9.99 5.00 -8.28
CA PRO A 87 9.75 6.03 -9.30
C PRO A 87 11.05 6.60 -9.88
N LEU A 88 12.07 6.80 -9.03
CA LEU A 88 13.37 7.30 -9.45
C LEU A 88 14.08 6.28 -10.36
N GLN A 89 13.97 4.99 -10.05
CA GLN A 89 14.53 3.90 -10.87
C GLN A 89 13.85 3.81 -12.25
N ILE A 90 12.54 4.01 -12.31
CA ILE A 90 11.79 4.03 -13.59
C ILE A 90 12.22 5.22 -14.46
N ILE A 91 12.34 6.42 -13.87
CA ILE A 91 12.81 7.62 -14.58
C ILE A 91 14.24 7.41 -15.08
N HIS A 92 15.11 6.88 -14.23
CA HIS A 92 16.49 6.56 -14.58
C HIS A 92 16.54 5.61 -15.78
N SER A 93 15.80 4.49 -15.73
CA SER A 93 15.74 3.51 -16.82
C SER A 93 15.22 4.12 -18.12
N LEU A 94 14.21 4.99 -18.05
CA LEU A 94 13.64 5.65 -19.23
C LEU A 94 14.61 6.65 -19.85
N LEU A 95 15.30 7.46 -19.03
CA LEU A 95 16.34 8.37 -19.50
C LEU A 95 17.52 7.63 -20.10
N THR A 96 18.02 6.56 -19.46
CA THR A 96 19.09 5.72 -20.02
C THR A 96 18.66 5.11 -21.34
N SER A 97 17.44 4.58 -21.45
CA SER A 97 16.93 4.01 -22.70
C SER A 97 16.88 5.03 -23.82
N LEU A 98 16.35 6.23 -23.56
CA LEU A 98 16.32 7.33 -24.55
C LEU A 98 17.72 7.77 -24.94
N LEU A 99 18.61 8.00 -23.96
CA LEU A 99 20.00 8.38 -24.19
C LEU A 99 20.75 7.33 -25.03
N THR A 100 20.58 6.04 -24.72
CA THR A 100 21.16 4.96 -25.52
C THR A 100 20.61 4.97 -26.94
N LEU A 101 19.30 5.16 -27.13
CA LEU A 101 18.68 5.23 -28.45
C LEU A 101 19.22 6.41 -29.27
N PHE A 102 19.41 7.58 -28.63
CA PHE A 102 20.02 8.74 -29.26
C PHE A 102 21.48 8.48 -29.63
N ILE A 103 22.28 7.95 -28.70
CA ILE A 103 23.69 7.63 -28.93
C ILE A 103 23.84 6.62 -30.08
N THR A 104 23.02 5.57 -30.13
CA THR A 104 23.02 4.57 -31.21
C THR A 104 22.54 5.13 -32.55
N ARG A 105 21.72 6.20 -32.57
CA ARG A 105 21.26 6.83 -33.81
C ARG A 105 22.22 7.88 -34.37
N THR A 106 23.16 8.37 -33.55
CA THR A 106 24.15 9.39 -33.93
C THR A 106 25.56 8.82 -34.18
N SER A 107 25.75 7.50 -34.08
CA SER A 107 26.94 6.77 -34.55
C SER A 107 26.72 6.23 -35.95
#